data_AF-A0A5J4QM15-F1
#
_entry.id   AF-A0A5J4QM15-F1
#
_cell.length_a   1.000
_cell.length_b   1.000
_cell.length_c   1.000
_cell.angle_alpha   90.00
_cell.angle_beta   90.00
_cell.angle_gamma   90.00
#
_symmetry.space_group_name_H-M   'P 1'
#
loop_
_entity.id
_entity.type
_entity.pdbx_description
1 polymer ?
#
loop_
_entity_poly.entity_id
_entity_poly.type
_entity_poly.pdbx_seq_one_letter_code
_entity_poly.pdbx_strand_id
1 'polypeptide(L)'
;LRPIPHAIQIFHNTRHGFYILTKDGSQIIKHIERNPFVTLSLNQNEGKLAIAQCTAHISSDKAFISEVWSNDQIQFGNSGSNDPELRAILISIHSVINEGKTLDGVSLDESLYSQIQAETDEVNSGPFQTEQAIEILSQLFSIGQPVHLITFSGLGHNDRIITIRYKQGIGLFAVSSFSTNKVKEIQTDSNIALFYENKADNIQIIINAKAHPNKSPEVKKQ
;
A
#
# COMPACT_ATOMS: atom_id res chain seq x y z
N LEU A 1 10.39 6.30 5.23
CA LEU A 1 9.96 4.89 5.13
C LEU A 1 9.26 4.75 3.80
N ARG A 2 9.76 3.89 2.92
CA ARG A 2 9.14 3.69 1.62
C ARG A 2 7.77 3.01 1.77
N PRO A 3 6.72 3.49 1.09
CA PRO A 3 5.46 2.76 0.98
C PRO A 3 5.65 1.46 0.20
N ILE A 4 5.13 0.35 0.72
CA ILE A 4 5.14 -0.95 0.02
C ILE A 4 3.70 -1.48 -0.01
N PRO A 5 2.97 -1.33 -1.12
CA PRO A 5 1.62 -1.84 -1.24
C PRO A 5 1.61 -3.36 -1.32
N HIS A 6 0.62 -3.98 -0.66
CA HIS A 6 0.31 -5.40 -0.78
C HIS A 6 -1.16 -5.53 -1.13
N ALA A 7 -1.48 -6.28 -2.18
CA ALA A 7 -2.84 -6.73 -2.41
C ALA A 7 -3.12 -7.92 -1.49
N ILE A 8 -4.06 -7.74 -0.56
CA ILE A 8 -4.35 -8.72 0.48
C ILE A 8 -5.84 -8.93 0.63
N GLN A 9 -6.21 -10.14 1.04
CA GLN A 9 -7.54 -10.41 1.54
C GLN A 9 -7.58 -10.07 3.03
N ILE A 10 -8.55 -9.23 3.40
CA ILE A 10 -8.87 -8.94 4.80
C ILE A 10 -10.19 -9.60 5.15
N PHE A 11 -10.27 -10.10 6.38
CA PHE A 11 -11.45 -10.75 6.94
C PHE A 11 -11.96 -9.96 8.14
N HIS A 12 -13.22 -10.17 8.49
CA HIS A 12 -13.84 -9.55 9.65
C HIS A 12 -14.58 -10.60 10.47
N ASN A 13 -14.35 -10.59 11.78
CA ASN A 13 -15.08 -11.37 12.77
C ASN A 13 -15.71 -10.41 13.78
N THR A 14 -16.97 -10.60 14.14
CA THR A 14 -17.70 -9.68 15.03
C THR A 14 -17.12 -9.57 16.43
N ARG A 15 -16.42 -10.61 16.91
CA ARG A 15 -15.77 -10.64 18.22
C ARG A 15 -14.39 -10.00 18.21
N HIS A 16 -13.65 -10.20 17.13
CA HIS A 16 -12.21 -9.89 17.07
C HIS A 16 -11.83 -8.78 16.10
N GLY A 17 -12.79 -8.26 15.34
CA GLY A 17 -12.58 -7.21 14.36
C GLY A 17 -11.94 -7.72 13.07
N PHE A 18 -11.14 -6.86 12.44
CA PHE A 18 -10.49 -7.14 11.16
C PHE A 18 -9.18 -7.89 11.32
N TYR A 19 -8.95 -8.90 10.48
CA TYR A 19 -7.74 -9.71 10.53
C TYR A 19 -7.31 -10.21 9.14
N ILE A 20 -6.05 -10.62 9.06
CA ILE A 20 -5.44 -11.28 7.91
C ILE A 20 -4.82 -12.59 8.40
N LEU A 21 -4.97 -13.67 7.64
CA LEU A 21 -4.24 -14.91 7.87
C LEU A 21 -3.14 -15.03 6.83
N THR A 22 -1.90 -15.20 7.29
CA THR A 22 -0.73 -15.28 6.41
C THR A 22 0.35 -16.18 7.01
N LYS A 23 1.36 -16.50 6.22
CA LYS A 23 2.50 -17.31 6.66
C LYS A 23 3.56 -16.44 7.33
N ASP A 24 4.20 -17.01 8.33
CA ASP A 24 5.39 -16.49 8.96
C ASP A 24 6.49 -16.30 7.90
N GLY A 25 7.31 -15.27 8.06
CA GLY A 25 8.34 -14.90 7.09
C GLY A 25 7.84 -14.32 5.76
N SER A 26 6.53 -14.21 5.55
CA SER A 26 5.97 -13.47 4.40
C SER A 26 6.41 -11.99 4.43
N GLN A 27 6.40 -11.34 3.26
CA GLN A 27 6.86 -9.95 3.16
C GLN A 27 6.00 -9.00 4.01
N ILE A 28 4.69 -9.23 4.10
CA ILE A 28 3.81 -8.40 4.93
C ILE A 28 4.17 -8.48 6.42
N ILE A 29 4.54 -9.66 6.93
CA ILE A 29 5.03 -9.83 8.31
C ILE A 29 6.28 -8.98 8.53
N LYS A 30 7.29 -9.11 7.66
CA LYS A 30 8.54 -8.34 7.75
C LYS A 30 8.31 -6.83 7.71
N HIS A 31 7.37 -6.37 6.89
CA HIS A 31 7.04 -4.95 6.80
C HIS A 31 6.31 -4.43 8.04
N ILE A 32 5.38 -5.21 8.61
CA ILE A 32 4.67 -4.83 9.85
C ILE A 32 5.61 -4.82 11.05
N GLU A 33 6.54 -5.78 11.16
CA GLU A 33 7.55 -5.80 12.21
C GLU A 33 8.46 -4.55 12.20
N ARG A 34 8.67 -3.96 11.01
CA ARG A 34 9.45 -2.73 10.85
C ARG A 34 8.62 -1.47 11.11
N ASN A 35 7.35 -1.47 10.74
CA ASN A 35 6.42 -0.38 10.99
C ASN A 35 4.99 -0.92 11.14
N PRO A 36 4.42 -0.93 12.36
CA PRO A 36 3.07 -1.43 12.59
C PRO A 36 1.98 -0.48 12.08
N PHE A 37 2.32 0.77 11.74
CA PHE A 37 1.37 1.74 11.19
C PHE A 37 1.12 1.44 9.71
N VAL A 38 -0.12 1.04 9.39
CA VAL A 38 -0.52 0.61 8.05
C VAL A 38 -1.71 1.42 7.55
N THR A 39 -1.86 1.47 6.24
CA THR A 39 -2.99 2.11 5.58
C THR A 39 -3.74 1.06 4.77
N LEU A 40 -5.02 0.91 5.04
CA LEU A 40 -5.89 0.08 4.21
C LEU A 40 -6.60 0.97 3.19
N SER A 41 -6.51 0.58 1.93
CA SER A 41 -7.17 1.26 0.82
C SER A 41 -8.19 0.31 0.22
N LEU A 42 -9.46 0.70 0.28
CA LEU A 42 -10.56 -0.08 -0.24
C LEU A 42 -11.12 0.61 -1.47
N ASN A 43 -10.96 -0.05 -2.63
CA ASN A 43 -11.60 0.33 -3.87
C ASN A 43 -13.12 0.25 -3.72
N GLN A 44 -13.77 1.40 -3.84
CA GLN A 44 -15.22 1.51 -3.98
C GLN A 44 -15.60 1.54 -5.46
N ASN A 45 -16.91 1.54 -5.73
CA ASN A 45 -17.41 1.76 -7.09
C ASN A 45 -16.99 3.15 -7.60
N GLU A 46 -16.83 3.28 -8.92
CA GLU A 46 -16.60 4.56 -9.62
C GLU A 46 -15.28 5.27 -9.29
N GLY A 47 -14.21 4.53 -8.98
CA GLY A 47 -12.87 5.11 -8.79
C GLY A 47 -12.72 5.94 -7.51
N LYS A 48 -13.57 5.66 -6.51
CA LYS A 48 -13.46 6.20 -5.15
C LYS A 48 -12.72 5.23 -4.24
N LEU A 49 -12.05 5.78 -3.23
CA LEU A 49 -11.39 5.01 -2.18
C LEU A 49 -11.97 5.34 -0.81
N ALA A 50 -12.16 4.32 0.01
CA ALA A 50 -12.17 4.47 1.45
C ALA A 50 -10.76 4.18 1.98
N ILE A 51 -10.21 5.11 2.75
CA ILE A 51 -8.85 5.00 3.30
C ILE A 51 -8.96 4.86 4.81
N ALA A 52 -8.45 3.77 5.37
CA ALA A 52 -8.35 3.59 6.81
C ALA A 52 -6.90 3.73 7.27
N GLN A 53 -6.68 4.54 8.30
CA GLN A 53 -5.42 4.61 9.04
C GLN A 53 -5.49 3.62 10.20
N CYS A 54 -4.52 2.69 10.25
CA CYS A 54 -4.59 1.53 11.12
C CYS A 54 -3.25 1.24 11.80
N THR A 55 -3.31 0.38 12.81
CA THR A 55 -2.15 -0.37 13.30
C THR A 55 -2.38 -1.85 13.09
N ALA A 56 -1.31 -2.57 12.79
CA ALA A 56 -1.29 -4.00 12.57
C ALA A 56 -0.47 -4.69 13.67
N HIS A 57 -1.04 -5.73 14.26
CA HIS A 57 -0.41 -6.54 15.30
C HIS A 57 -0.31 -7.99 14.86
N ILE A 58 0.92 -8.53 14.86
CA ILE A 58 1.16 -9.93 14.50
C ILE A 58 0.93 -10.80 15.73
N SER A 59 0.06 -11.80 15.58
CA SER A 59 -0.28 -12.77 16.61
C SER A 59 0.01 -14.19 16.14
N SER A 60 0.59 -14.99 17.03
CA SER A 60 0.78 -16.43 16.91
C SER A 60 -0.24 -17.24 17.73
N ASP A 61 -1.26 -16.58 18.29
CA ASP A 61 -2.27 -17.21 19.13
C ASP A 61 -3.06 -18.28 18.36
N LYS A 62 -2.81 -19.54 18.71
CA LYS A 62 -3.47 -20.70 18.08
C LYS A 62 -4.94 -20.80 18.44
N ALA A 63 -5.37 -20.32 19.61
CA ALA A 63 -6.78 -20.32 19.98
C ALA A 63 -7.55 -19.36 19.07
N PHE A 64 -7.03 -18.14 18.90
CA PHE A 64 -7.58 -17.16 17.95
C PHE A 64 -7.61 -17.72 16.52
N ILE A 65 -6.48 -18.21 16.01
CA ILE A 65 -6.38 -18.74 14.64
C ILE A 65 -7.38 -19.88 14.43
N SER A 66 -7.53 -20.78 15.40
CA SER A 66 -8.50 -21.87 15.32
C SER A 66 -9.95 -21.37 15.31
N GLU A 67 -10.26 -20.29 16.02
CA GLU A 67 -11.61 -19.70 16.07
C GLU A 67 -11.99 -19.03 14.75
N VAL A 68 -11.05 -18.33 14.10
CA VAL A 68 -11.31 -17.55 12.88
C VAL A 68 -11.02 -18.30 11.57
N TRP A 69 -10.57 -19.54 11.67
CA TRP A 69 -10.25 -20.38 10.52
C TRP A 69 -11.52 -20.79 9.75
N SER A 70 -11.41 -20.78 8.41
CA SER A 70 -12.38 -21.39 7.48
C SER A 70 -11.61 -22.20 6.43
N ASN A 71 -12.20 -23.28 5.92
CA ASN A 71 -11.62 -24.02 4.80
C ASN A 71 -11.49 -23.18 3.52
N ASP A 72 -12.22 -22.07 3.42
CA ASP A 72 -12.06 -21.10 2.33
C ASP A 72 -10.65 -20.50 2.31
N GLN A 73 -9.92 -20.53 3.44
CA GLN A 73 -8.54 -20.04 3.52
C GLN A 73 -7.57 -20.85 2.65
N ILE A 74 -7.92 -22.08 2.29
CA ILE A 74 -7.11 -22.95 1.44
C ILE A 74 -6.97 -22.34 0.03
N GLN A 75 -8.02 -21.67 -0.48
CA GLN A 75 -7.97 -21.02 -1.80
C GLN A 75 -6.96 -19.87 -1.86
N PHE A 76 -6.54 -19.36 -0.70
CA PHE A 76 -5.55 -18.29 -0.55
C PHE A 76 -4.15 -18.83 -0.19
N GLY A 77 -3.93 -20.15 -0.29
CA GLY A 77 -2.62 -20.78 -0.10
C GLY A 77 -2.26 -21.14 1.35
N ASN A 78 -3.22 -21.10 2.27
CA ASN A 78 -3.03 -21.52 3.66
C ASN A 78 -3.31 -23.02 3.84
N SER A 79 -2.53 -23.69 4.68
CA SER A 79 -2.51 -25.16 4.77
C SER A 79 -3.45 -25.76 5.83
N GLY A 80 -3.87 -24.96 6.82
CA GLY A 80 -4.69 -25.40 7.94
C GLY A 80 -4.55 -24.50 9.18
N SER A 81 -5.52 -24.49 10.08
CA SER A 81 -5.44 -23.75 11.35
C SER A 81 -4.27 -24.19 12.25
N ASN A 82 -3.85 -25.45 12.12
CA ASN A 82 -2.76 -26.04 12.90
C ASN A 82 -1.38 -25.85 12.26
N ASP A 83 -1.29 -25.18 11.11
CA ASP A 83 -0.02 -24.90 10.43
C ASP A 83 0.88 -24.07 11.39
N PRO A 84 2.10 -24.55 11.72
CA PRO A 84 2.98 -23.86 12.66
C PRO A 84 3.44 -22.49 12.14
N GLU A 85 3.48 -22.29 10.83
CA GLU A 85 3.85 -21.02 10.18
C GLU A 85 2.67 -20.08 10.05
N LEU A 86 1.43 -20.51 10.29
CA LEU A 86 0.28 -19.62 10.21
C LEU A 86 0.34 -18.56 11.31
N ARG A 87 0.19 -17.30 10.90
CA ARG A 87 0.11 -16.10 11.73
C ARG A 87 -1.19 -15.36 11.43
N ALA A 88 -1.71 -14.70 12.45
CA ALA A 88 -2.77 -13.72 12.32
C ALA A 88 -2.17 -12.31 12.37
N ILE A 89 -2.63 -11.42 11.51
CA ILE A 89 -2.40 -9.99 11.66
C ILE A 89 -3.73 -9.37 12.07
N LEU A 90 -3.80 -8.80 13.27
CA LEU A 90 -4.97 -8.10 13.81
C LEU A 90 -4.87 -6.62 13.43
N ILE A 91 -5.98 -6.04 12.96
CA ILE A 91 -6.02 -4.66 12.49
C ILE A 91 -6.88 -3.80 13.42
N SER A 92 -6.26 -2.78 14.01
CA SER A 92 -6.97 -1.73 14.73
C SER A 92 -7.16 -0.51 13.85
N ILE A 93 -8.41 -0.10 13.63
CA ILE A 93 -8.76 1.06 12.80
C ILE A 93 -8.79 2.31 13.68
N HIS A 94 -7.99 3.33 13.34
CA HIS A 94 -7.92 4.59 14.07
C HIS A 94 -8.75 5.69 13.43
N SER A 95 -8.82 5.71 12.10
CA SER A 95 -9.74 6.58 11.38
C SER A 95 -10.03 6.02 10.00
N VAL A 96 -11.18 6.39 9.44
CA VAL A 96 -11.57 6.10 8.07
C VAL A 96 -11.96 7.39 7.38
N ILE A 97 -11.29 7.70 6.27
CA ILE A 97 -11.71 8.75 5.35
C ILE A 97 -12.54 8.11 4.25
N ASN A 98 -13.81 8.50 4.18
CA ASN A 98 -14.74 8.02 3.16
C ASN A 98 -15.57 9.19 2.62
N GLU A 99 -15.53 9.39 1.30
CA GLU A 99 -16.24 10.48 0.62
C GLU A 99 -16.04 11.87 1.26
N GLY A 100 -14.80 12.16 1.69
CA GLY A 100 -14.43 13.43 2.30
C GLY A 100 -14.84 13.60 3.78
N LYS A 101 -15.44 12.57 4.38
CA LYS A 101 -15.74 12.52 5.82
C LYS A 101 -14.70 11.67 6.54
N THR A 102 -14.27 12.13 7.70
CA THR A 102 -13.44 11.35 8.62
C THR A 102 -14.34 10.73 9.68
N LEU A 103 -14.21 9.43 9.87
CA LEU A 103 -14.82 8.65 10.94
C LEU A 103 -13.72 8.23 11.89
N ASP A 104 -13.84 8.56 13.17
CA ASP A 104 -12.86 8.19 14.18
C ASP A 104 -13.06 6.74 14.62
N GLY A 105 -11.95 6.05 14.84
CA GLY A 105 -11.88 4.68 15.35
C GLY A 105 -11.30 4.64 16.76
N VAL A 106 -10.53 3.60 17.06
CA VAL A 106 -9.85 3.48 18.37
C VAL A 106 -8.63 4.40 18.45
N SER A 107 -8.29 4.87 19.65
CA SER A 107 -7.12 5.71 19.85
C SER A 107 -5.83 5.01 19.41
N LEU A 108 -4.86 5.79 18.91
CA LEU A 108 -3.53 5.31 18.58
C LEU A 108 -2.78 4.95 19.86
N ASP A 109 -2.17 3.76 19.88
CA ASP A 109 -1.22 3.39 20.92
C ASP A 109 0.15 3.99 20.61
N GLU A 110 0.48 5.08 21.29
CA GLU A 110 1.74 5.80 21.10
C GLU A 110 2.98 4.98 21.48
N SER A 111 2.82 3.90 22.27
CA SER A 111 3.94 3.01 22.59
C SER A 111 4.49 2.30 21.35
N LEU A 112 3.69 2.19 20.28
CA LEU A 112 4.11 1.59 19.02
C LEU A 112 5.13 2.45 18.26
N TYR A 113 5.30 3.74 18.59
CA TYR A 113 6.29 4.59 17.93
C TYR A 113 7.72 4.08 18.08
N SER A 114 8.05 3.43 19.20
CA SER A 114 9.39 2.86 19.42
C SER A 114 9.67 1.63 18.57
N GLN A 115 8.67 1.06 17.90
CA GLN A 115 8.82 -0.11 17.02
C GLN A 115 9.20 0.28 15.59
N ILE A 116 9.14 1.57 15.24
CA ILE A 116 9.47 2.04 13.90
C ILE A 116 10.98 1.92 13.68
N GLN A 117 11.36 1.10 12.71
CA GLN A 117 12.76 0.87 12.33
C GLN A 117 13.12 1.62 11.05
N ALA A 118 14.36 2.08 10.93
CA ALA A 118 14.86 2.68 9.69
C ALA A 118 14.91 1.65 8.55
N GLU A 119 14.72 2.11 7.31
CA GLU A 119 14.79 1.27 6.12
C GLU A 119 16.25 0.84 5.89
N THR A 120 16.52 -0.46 5.94
CA THR A 120 17.85 -1.05 5.72
C THR A 120 17.92 -1.88 4.44
N ASP A 121 16.95 -1.72 3.52
CA ASP A 121 16.90 -2.55 2.32
C ASP A 121 18.18 -2.39 1.50
N GLU A 122 18.69 -3.52 1.01
CA GLU A 122 19.87 -3.54 0.17
C GLU A 122 19.66 -2.64 -1.04
N VAL A 123 20.63 -1.74 -1.29
CA VAL A 123 20.64 -0.94 -2.51
C VAL A 123 20.77 -1.93 -3.67
N ASN A 124 19.77 -1.98 -4.55
CA ASN A 124 19.80 -2.82 -5.74
C ASN A 124 21.14 -2.66 -6.47
N SER A 125 22.01 -3.66 -6.35
CA SER A 125 23.25 -3.77 -7.11
C SER A 125 22.95 -4.62 -8.34
N GLY A 126 23.22 -4.07 -9.53
CA GLY A 126 22.76 -4.60 -10.82
C GLY A 126 23.17 -6.04 -11.18
N PRO A 127 22.90 -6.49 -12.42
CA PRO A 127 22.56 -5.67 -13.59
C PRO A 127 21.12 -5.13 -13.57
N PHE A 128 20.96 -3.88 -14.02
CA PHE A 128 19.65 -3.23 -14.09
C PHE A 128 18.93 -3.57 -15.40
N GLN A 129 17.65 -3.92 -15.30
CA GLN A 129 16.76 -4.22 -16.44
C GLN A 129 15.95 -3.00 -16.87
N THR A 130 16.58 -1.82 -16.92
CA THR A 130 15.89 -0.53 -17.07
C THR A 130 15.06 -0.45 -18.35
N GLU A 131 15.57 -0.95 -19.47
CA GLU A 131 14.87 -0.90 -20.76
C GLU A 131 13.58 -1.74 -20.74
N GLN A 132 13.63 -2.94 -20.16
CA GLN A 132 12.47 -3.82 -20.01
C GLN A 132 11.40 -3.20 -19.11
N ALA A 133 11.83 -2.56 -18.01
CA ALA A 133 10.92 -1.82 -17.14
C ALA A 133 10.26 -0.66 -17.87
N ILE A 134 11.01 0.14 -18.65
CA ILE A 134 10.46 1.25 -19.45
C ILE A 134 9.47 0.74 -20.49
N GLU A 135 9.75 -0.37 -21.17
CA GLU A 135 8.86 -0.96 -22.17
C GLU A 135 7.49 -1.29 -21.56
N ILE A 136 7.47 -2.03 -20.44
CA ILE A 136 6.25 -2.39 -19.72
C ILE A 136 5.45 -1.14 -19.34
N LEU A 137 6.12 -0.16 -18.73
CA LEU A 137 5.48 1.07 -18.27
C LEU A 137 4.95 1.91 -19.43
N SER A 138 5.68 1.98 -20.55
CA SER A 138 5.29 2.79 -21.71
C SER A 138 4.01 2.28 -22.37
N GLN A 139 3.84 0.96 -22.48
CA GLN A 139 2.67 0.33 -23.07
C GLN A 139 1.43 0.60 -22.21
N LEU A 140 1.54 0.37 -20.90
CA LEU A 140 0.44 0.51 -19.95
C LEU A 140 -0.04 1.95 -19.79
N PHE A 141 0.88 2.90 -19.65
CA PHE A 141 0.56 4.28 -19.28
C PHE A 141 0.45 5.25 -20.47
N SER A 142 0.52 4.76 -21.71
CA SER A 142 0.44 5.60 -22.92
C SER A 142 -0.84 6.45 -23.03
N ILE A 143 -1.99 5.87 -22.71
CA ILE A 143 -3.30 6.55 -22.77
C ILE A 143 -3.71 7.23 -21.45
N GLY A 144 -2.87 7.08 -20.42
CA GLY A 144 -3.18 7.48 -19.05
C GLY A 144 -4.03 6.46 -18.32
N GLN A 145 -3.56 5.99 -17.17
CA GLN A 145 -4.27 4.99 -16.37
C GLN A 145 -4.52 5.51 -14.95
N PRO A 146 -5.67 5.17 -14.34
CA PRO A 146 -5.85 5.34 -12.91
C PRO A 146 -4.87 4.42 -12.16
N VAL A 147 -4.15 4.99 -11.20
CA VAL A 147 -3.27 4.26 -10.30
C VAL A 147 -3.39 4.80 -8.89
N HIS A 148 -3.13 3.94 -7.93
CA HIS A 148 -2.91 4.32 -6.55
C HIS A 148 -1.55 5.03 -6.45
N LEU A 149 -1.54 6.29 -6.05
CA LEU A 149 -0.34 7.00 -5.64
C LEU A 149 -0.26 6.99 -4.13
N ILE A 150 0.74 6.29 -3.61
CA ILE A 150 0.98 6.14 -2.18
C ILE A 150 2.18 6.99 -1.80
N THR A 151 2.00 7.92 -0.87
CA THR A 151 3.10 8.70 -0.26
C THR A 151 3.12 8.53 1.23
N PHE A 152 4.27 8.81 1.81
CA PHE A 152 4.41 8.97 3.25
C PHE A 152 3.53 10.12 3.78
N SER A 153 2.88 9.90 4.93
CA SER A 153 2.04 10.90 5.60
C SER A 153 2.15 10.73 7.12
N GLY A 154 3.20 11.32 7.70
CA GLY A 154 3.44 11.29 9.14
C GLY A 154 3.87 9.91 9.64
N LEU A 155 2.96 9.14 10.23
CA LEU A 155 3.25 7.83 10.82
C LEU A 155 2.99 6.66 9.88
N GLY A 156 2.17 6.88 8.85
CA GLY A 156 1.80 5.88 7.87
C GLY A 156 1.90 6.44 6.47
N HIS A 157 0.94 6.04 5.65
CA HIS A 157 0.90 6.41 4.25
C HIS A 157 -0.48 6.98 3.89
N ASN A 158 -0.52 7.69 2.78
CA ASN A 158 -1.75 8.19 2.22
C ASN A 158 -1.86 7.67 0.79
N ASP A 159 -3.02 7.12 0.45
CA ASP A 159 -3.32 6.55 -0.84
C ASP A 159 -4.47 7.32 -1.51
N ARG A 160 -4.34 7.52 -2.82
CA ARG A 160 -5.36 8.14 -3.67
C ARG A 160 -5.20 7.65 -5.09
N ILE A 161 -6.31 7.57 -5.81
CA ILE A 161 -6.29 7.33 -7.25
C ILE A 161 -5.91 8.63 -7.97
N ILE A 162 -4.90 8.54 -8.84
CA ILE A 162 -4.52 9.59 -9.78
C ILE A 162 -4.38 9.00 -11.18
N THR A 163 -4.45 9.84 -12.21
CA THR A 163 -4.10 9.43 -13.57
C THR A 163 -2.60 9.62 -13.79
N ILE A 164 -1.88 8.53 -14.08
CA ILE A 164 -0.48 8.54 -14.50
C ILE A 164 -0.40 8.30 -16.01
N ARG A 165 0.47 9.05 -16.68
CA ARG A 165 0.78 8.91 -18.11
C ARG A 165 2.26 8.65 -18.31
N TYR A 166 2.60 7.95 -19.38
CA TYR A 166 3.97 7.85 -19.88
C TYR A 166 4.16 8.74 -21.10
N LYS A 167 5.28 9.47 -21.16
CA LYS A 167 5.74 10.14 -22.37
C LYS A 167 7.23 9.94 -22.58
N GLN A 168 7.61 9.55 -23.80
CA GLN A 168 9.02 9.39 -24.18
C GLN A 168 9.80 10.69 -23.91
N GLY A 169 10.96 10.58 -23.25
CA GLY A 169 11.79 11.73 -22.86
C GLY A 169 11.38 12.43 -21.56
N ILE A 170 10.20 12.12 -21.00
CA ILE A 170 9.76 12.61 -19.68
C ILE A 170 9.70 11.46 -18.66
N GLY A 171 9.20 10.30 -19.08
CA GLY A 171 8.89 9.17 -18.21
C GLY A 171 7.45 9.21 -17.71
N LEU A 172 7.21 8.64 -16.51
CA LEU A 172 5.89 8.68 -15.87
C LEU A 172 5.62 10.05 -15.25
N PHE A 173 4.44 10.60 -15.49
CA PHE A 173 4.03 11.87 -14.91
C PHE A 173 2.54 11.92 -14.59
N ALA A 174 2.19 12.77 -13.62
CA ALA A 174 0.83 13.20 -13.32
C ALA A 174 0.78 14.72 -13.21
N VAL A 175 -0.37 15.28 -13.56
CA VAL A 175 -0.61 16.73 -13.45
C VAL A 175 -1.39 17.00 -12.17
N SER A 176 -0.90 17.97 -11.38
CA SER A 176 -1.58 18.40 -10.17
C SER A 176 -1.30 19.88 -9.89
N SER A 177 -2.21 20.52 -9.15
CA SER A 177 -1.89 21.80 -8.51
C SER A 177 -0.80 21.60 -7.46
N PHE A 178 0.14 22.55 -7.43
CA PHE A 178 1.24 22.60 -6.46
C PHE A 178 0.78 22.83 -5.03
N SER A 179 -0.43 23.35 -4.81
CA SER A 179 -0.96 23.61 -3.47
C SER A 179 -1.54 22.36 -2.79
N THR A 180 -1.68 21.25 -3.52
CA THR A 180 -2.31 20.03 -3.00
C THR A 180 -1.46 19.34 -1.94
N ASN A 181 -2.11 18.68 -0.98
CA ASN A 181 -1.41 17.94 0.08
C ASN A 181 -0.48 16.87 -0.47
N LYS A 182 -0.86 16.17 -1.55
CA LYS A 182 0.01 15.17 -2.18
C LYS A 182 1.34 15.74 -2.68
N VAL A 183 1.36 17.00 -3.17
CA VAL A 183 2.62 17.65 -3.59
C VAL A 183 3.46 17.97 -2.37
N LYS A 184 2.85 18.44 -1.27
CA LYS A 184 3.56 18.70 -0.01
C LYS A 184 4.17 17.40 0.56
N GLU A 185 3.40 16.31 0.57
CA GLU A 185 3.87 14.98 1.01
C GLU A 185 5.09 14.53 0.17
N ILE A 186 5.04 14.66 -1.16
CA ILE A 186 6.18 14.32 -2.04
C ILE A 186 7.40 15.23 -1.79
N GLN A 187 7.17 16.51 -1.45
CA GLN A 187 8.27 17.43 -1.12
C GLN A 187 8.92 17.09 0.23
N THR A 188 8.15 16.55 1.17
CA THR A 188 8.65 16.07 2.46
C THR A 188 9.39 14.73 2.32
N ASP A 189 8.82 13.77 1.59
CA ASP A 189 9.46 12.51 1.24
C ASP A 189 9.18 12.17 -0.22
N SER A 190 10.23 12.18 -1.03
CA SER A 190 10.12 11.91 -2.47
C SER A 190 9.87 10.45 -2.81
N ASN A 191 10.05 9.52 -1.86
CA ASN A 191 9.80 8.10 -2.10
C ASN A 191 8.30 7.85 -2.19
N ILE A 192 7.88 7.26 -3.30
CA ILE A 192 6.49 6.92 -3.57
C ILE A 192 6.39 5.48 -4.03
N ALA A 193 5.18 4.94 -3.92
CA ALA A 193 4.79 3.74 -4.64
C ALA A 193 3.61 4.09 -5.55
N LEU A 194 3.67 3.59 -6.78
CA LEU A 194 2.49 3.49 -7.63
C LEU A 194 2.01 2.04 -7.59
N PHE A 195 0.72 1.84 -7.37
CA PHE A 195 0.09 0.53 -7.47
C PHE A 195 -0.98 0.57 -8.55
N TYR A 196 -0.75 -0.23 -9.59
CA TYR A 196 -1.70 -0.44 -10.69
C TYR A 196 -2.28 -1.84 -10.57
N GLU A 197 -3.60 -1.93 -10.64
CA GLU A 197 -4.34 -3.18 -10.63
C GLU A 197 -5.34 -3.18 -11.79
N ASN A 198 -5.30 -4.24 -12.60
CA ASN A 198 -6.37 -4.58 -13.53
C ASN A 198 -6.97 -5.92 -13.10
N LYS A 199 -8.16 -5.85 -12.50
CA LYS A 199 -8.88 -7.01 -11.97
C LYS A 199 -9.39 -7.95 -13.06
N ALA A 200 -9.72 -7.44 -14.24
CA ALA A 200 -10.23 -8.28 -15.34
C ALA A 200 -9.17 -9.24 -15.85
N ASP A 201 -7.93 -8.76 -15.93
CA ASP A 201 -6.80 -9.52 -16.44
C ASP A 201 -5.91 -10.11 -15.33
N ASN A 202 -6.30 -9.89 -14.06
CA ASN A 202 -5.54 -10.29 -12.87
C ASN A 202 -4.08 -9.78 -12.87
N ILE A 203 -3.88 -8.53 -13.31
CA ILE A 203 -2.56 -7.89 -13.40
C ILE A 203 -2.38 -6.96 -12.21
N GLN A 204 -1.22 -7.06 -11.56
CA GLN A 204 -0.78 -6.13 -10.52
C GLN A 204 0.65 -5.69 -10.79
N ILE A 205 0.89 -4.38 -10.70
CA ILE A 205 2.21 -3.78 -10.90
C ILE A 205 2.48 -2.78 -9.78
N ILE A 206 3.61 -2.98 -9.11
CA ILE A 206 4.12 -2.11 -8.05
C ILE A 206 5.34 -1.39 -8.60
N ILE A 207 5.30 -0.06 -8.58
CA ILE A 207 6.38 0.79 -9.05
C ILE A 207 6.92 1.56 -7.85
N ASN A 208 8.11 1.18 -7.40
CA ASN A 208 8.86 1.94 -6.41
C ASN A 208 9.62 3.05 -7.12
N ALA A 209 9.31 4.31 -6.80
CA ALA A 209 9.86 5.45 -7.52
C ALA A 209 10.18 6.63 -6.60
N LYS A 210 10.96 7.57 -7.14
CA LYS A 210 11.11 8.91 -6.57
C LYS A 210 10.33 9.91 -7.41
N ALA A 211 9.44 10.65 -6.78
CA ALA A 211 8.67 11.70 -7.43
C ALA A 211 9.30 13.08 -7.22
N HIS A 212 9.32 13.88 -8.30
CA HIS A 212 9.89 15.22 -8.28
C HIS A 212 8.87 16.22 -8.81
N PRO A 213 8.29 17.08 -7.94
CA PRO A 213 7.37 18.12 -8.37
C PRO A 213 8.07 19.12 -9.31
N ASN A 214 7.56 19.29 -10.54
CA ASN A 214 8.13 20.19 -11.53
C ASN A 214 7.15 21.31 -11.94
N LYS A 215 7.59 22.58 -11.85
CA LYS A 215 6.80 23.78 -12.22
C LYS A 215 6.98 24.20 -13.67
N SER A 216 7.95 23.64 -14.40
CA SER A 216 8.35 24.07 -15.74
C SER A 216 7.15 24.10 -16.70
N PRO A 217 6.82 25.27 -17.29
CA PRO A 217 5.76 25.38 -18.29
C PRO A 217 6.01 24.53 -19.54
N GLU A 218 7.28 24.26 -19.87
CA GLU A 218 7.67 23.49 -21.06
C GLU A 218 7.26 22.02 -20.94
N VAL A 219 7.36 21.45 -19.74
CA VAL A 219 6.90 20.09 -19.43
C VAL A 219 5.36 20.03 -19.41
N LYS A 220 4.68 21.13 -19.09
CA LYS A 220 3.20 21.22 -19.08
C LYS A 220 2.57 21.35 -20.48
N LYS A 221 3.34 21.78 -21.48
CA LYS A 221 2.89 21.92 -22.89
C LYS A 221 3.07 20.64 -23.70
N GLN A 222 3.69 19.63 -23.10
CA GLN A 222 4.06 18.35 -23.69
C GLN A 222 3.07 17.26 -23.28
#